data_AF-A0A2S6APW4-F1
#
_entry.id   AF-A0A2S6APW4-F1
#
_cell.length_a   1.000
_cell.length_b   1.000
_cell.length_c   1.000
_cell.angle_alpha   90.00
_cell.angle_beta   90.00
_cell.angle_gamma   90.00
#
_symmetry.space_group_name_H-M   'P 1'
#
loop_
_entity.id
_entity.type
_entity.pdbx_description
1 polymer ?
#
loop_
_entity_poly.entity_id
_entity_poly.type
_entity_poly.pdbx_seq_one_letter_code
_entity_poly.pdbx_strand_id
1 'polypeptide(L)'
;MTTHPPTDPLADLHARLDAAHAMPGGPARERAITEAALAAVVTEIGRRAPSVHYVEFDWAPYGGLDAHAFLDSRGNEIEVPGLAGDLAQWTTDLRSPDMAAMIPISPRGPFLLDLEAPQPVPAPAGHSSPVPADSIAVAESESTGTVRGAHCPVQLGDEVIDVDAPDLRAVVTTLRCRHGILHECEVECARRGRVWVLPWELLPADGASERWHEQMRTLYALQRAHTSDLVRQDSHALADRAEVLSRTLAAMAVTLRLRQLPDSDSVRAEFAARDIDEALQRLSELHTELARLDEFRLD
;
A
#
# COMPACT_ATOMS: atom_id res chain seq x y z
N MET A 1 37.65 -24.29 13.88
CA MET A 1 36.98 -23.57 12.78
C MET A 1 35.96 -24.51 12.19
N THR A 2 34.74 -24.51 12.71
CA THR A 2 33.62 -25.29 12.18
C THR A 2 32.92 -24.45 11.14
N THR A 3 33.27 -24.67 9.87
CA THR A 3 32.50 -24.19 8.72
C THR A 3 31.16 -24.92 8.73
N HIS A 4 30.09 -24.21 9.09
CA HIS A 4 28.74 -24.68 8.82
C HIS A 4 28.58 -24.83 7.30
N PRO A 5 28.09 -25.98 6.81
CA PRO A 5 27.76 -26.12 5.38
C PRO A 5 26.70 -25.09 5.01
N PRO A 6 26.66 -24.62 3.74
CA PRO A 6 25.58 -23.76 3.29
C PRO A 6 24.27 -24.52 3.47
N THR A 7 23.45 -24.08 4.42
CA THR A 7 22.11 -24.61 4.63
C THR A 7 21.33 -24.35 3.35
N ASP A 8 20.78 -25.39 2.74
CA ASP A 8 19.91 -25.25 1.57
C ASP A 8 18.76 -24.31 1.95
N PRO A 9 18.62 -23.13 1.31
CA PRO A 9 17.61 -22.14 1.66
C PRO A 9 16.19 -22.69 1.55
N LEU A 10 15.97 -23.70 0.68
CA LEU A 10 14.68 -24.38 0.58
C LEU A 10 14.44 -25.32 1.77
N ALA A 11 15.49 -25.97 2.30
CA ALA A 11 15.39 -26.84 3.47
C ALA A 11 15.17 -26.03 4.76
N ASP A 12 15.82 -24.85 4.87
CA ASP A 12 15.59 -23.91 5.98
C ASP A 12 14.15 -23.36 5.97
N LEU A 13 13.61 -23.06 4.79
CA LEU A 13 12.22 -22.65 4.62
C LEU A 13 11.24 -23.72 5.10
N HIS A 14 11.39 -24.97 4.64
CA HIS A 14 10.50 -26.06 5.06
C HIS A 14 10.55 -26.26 6.58
N ALA A 15 11.75 -26.23 7.18
CA ALA A 15 11.88 -26.34 8.63
C ALA A 15 11.19 -25.19 9.39
N ARG A 16 11.26 -23.95 8.88
CA ARG A 16 10.57 -22.78 9.46
C ARG A 16 9.04 -22.89 9.32
N LEU A 17 8.56 -23.37 8.19
CA LEU A 17 7.13 -23.60 7.96
C LEU A 17 6.59 -24.74 8.82
N ASP A 18 7.32 -25.86 8.94
CA ASP A 18 6.96 -26.98 9.81
C ASP A 18 6.88 -26.51 11.28
N ALA A 19 7.85 -25.72 11.73
CA ALA A 19 7.85 -25.12 13.06
C ALA A 19 6.66 -24.16 13.28
N ALA A 20 6.33 -23.34 12.27
CA ALA A 20 5.19 -22.43 12.32
C ALA A 20 3.86 -23.21 12.36
N HIS A 21 3.71 -24.26 11.55
CA HIS A 21 2.51 -25.09 11.52
C HIS A 21 2.31 -25.90 12.81
N ALA A 22 3.38 -26.23 13.54
CA ALA A 22 3.30 -26.87 14.84
C ALA A 22 2.79 -25.95 15.97
N MET A 23 2.72 -24.62 15.74
CA MET A 23 2.16 -23.69 16.71
C MET A 23 0.63 -23.84 16.83
N PRO A 24 0.04 -23.60 18.01
CA PRO A 24 -1.41 -23.52 18.16
C PRO A 24 -2.00 -22.47 17.21
N GLY A 25 -3.19 -22.75 16.67
CA GLY A 25 -3.92 -21.81 15.82
C GLY A 25 -4.10 -20.44 16.47
N GLY A 26 -3.88 -19.37 15.70
CA GLY A 26 -4.00 -17.99 16.18
C GLY A 26 -2.98 -17.02 15.56
N PRO A 27 -3.02 -15.73 15.93
CA PRO A 27 -2.25 -14.67 15.26
C PRO A 27 -0.73 -14.91 15.21
N ALA A 28 -0.17 -15.56 16.23
CA ALA A 28 1.27 -15.85 16.29
C ALA A 28 1.70 -16.91 15.26
N ARG A 29 0.89 -17.96 15.07
CA ARG A 29 1.11 -18.98 14.02
C ARG A 29 1.05 -18.33 12.65
N GLU A 30 0.02 -17.52 12.40
CA GLU A 30 -0.18 -16.91 11.09
C GLU A 30 0.95 -15.92 10.74
N ARG A 31 1.43 -15.17 11.75
CA ARG A 31 2.59 -14.30 11.59
C ARG A 31 3.84 -15.09 11.21
N ALA A 32 4.11 -16.20 11.89
CA ALA A 32 5.28 -17.04 11.61
C ALA A 32 5.24 -17.65 10.19
N ILE A 33 4.07 -18.13 9.74
CA ILE A 33 3.87 -18.62 8.37
C ILE A 33 4.10 -17.50 7.35
N THR A 34 3.60 -16.31 7.63
CA THR A 34 3.75 -15.12 6.75
C THR A 34 5.19 -14.66 6.65
N GLU A 35 5.90 -14.55 7.77
CA GLU A 35 7.31 -14.17 7.79
C GLU A 35 8.19 -15.21 7.05
N ALA A 36 7.89 -16.50 7.20
CA ALA A 36 8.56 -17.56 6.45
C ALA A 36 8.28 -17.46 4.95
N ALA A 37 7.01 -17.28 4.55
CA ALA A 37 6.64 -17.12 3.15
C ALA A 37 7.29 -15.88 2.52
N LEU A 38 7.25 -14.72 3.18
CA LEU A 38 7.87 -13.49 2.66
C LEU A 38 9.39 -13.63 2.48
N ALA A 39 10.10 -14.21 3.45
CA ALA A 39 11.54 -14.45 3.32
C ALA A 39 11.88 -15.35 2.12
N ALA A 40 11.03 -16.34 1.87
CA ALA A 40 11.17 -17.26 0.76
C ALA A 40 10.90 -16.59 -0.59
N VAL A 41 9.87 -15.76 -0.65
CA VAL A 41 9.52 -14.94 -1.80
C VAL A 41 10.66 -13.96 -2.13
N VAL A 42 11.22 -13.26 -1.15
CA VAL A 42 12.39 -12.38 -1.34
C VAL A 42 13.56 -13.14 -1.96
N THR A 43 13.84 -14.33 -1.43
CA THR A 43 14.92 -15.19 -1.94
C THR A 43 14.68 -15.60 -3.39
N GLU A 44 13.45 -16.00 -3.72
CA GLU A 44 13.12 -16.48 -5.07
C GLU A 44 13.07 -15.34 -6.10
N ILE A 45 12.57 -14.18 -5.71
CA ILE A 45 12.60 -12.97 -6.56
C ILE A 45 14.03 -12.52 -6.79
N GLY A 46 14.87 -12.45 -5.74
CA GLY A 46 16.28 -12.11 -5.89
C GLY A 46 17.04 -13.08 -6.81
N ARG A 47 16.63 -14.35 -6.87
CA ARG A 47 17.21 -15.36 -7.77
C ARG A 47 16.73 -15.23 -9.22
N ARG A 48 15.43 -15.00 -9.43
CA ARG A 48 14.79 -15.04 -10.76
C ARG A 48 14.72 -13.68 -11.46
N ALA A 49 14.67 -12.61 -10.68
CA ALA A 49 14.45 -11.25 -11.15
C ALA A 49 15.27 -10.26 -10.30
N PRO A 50 16.61 -10.29 -10.40
CA PRO A 50 17.50 -9.47 -9.57
C PRO A 50 17.38 -7.96 -9.85
N SER A 51 16.71 -7.57 -10.94
CA SER A 51 16.38 -6.17 -11.25
C SER A 51 15.19 -5.64 -10.46
N VAL A 52 14.44 -6.51 -9.78
CA VAL A 52 13.31 -6.13 -8.92
C VAL A 52 13.86 -5.73 -7.56
N HIS A 53 13.47 -4.55 -7.08
CA HIS A 53 13.83 -4.03 -5.77
C HIS A 53 12.61 -3.88 -4.86
N TYR A 54 11.42 -3.65 -5.42
CA TYR A 54 10.18 -3.59 -4.66
C TYR A 54 9.11 -4.49 -5.28
N VAL A 55 8.22 -5.01 -4.43
CA VAL A 55 7.08 -5.82 -4.87
C VAL A 55 5.83 -5.35 -4.16
N GLU A 56 4.78 -5.06 -4.91
CA GLU A 56 3.47 -4.76 -4.37
C GLU A 56 2.72 -6.08 -4.17
N PHE A 57 2.61 -6.53 -2.91
CA PHE A 57 1.89 -7.73 -2.55
C PHE A 57 0.49 -7.42 -2.09
N ASP A 58 -0.45 -8.31 -2.38
CA ASP A 58 -1.76 -8.32 -1.76
C ASP A 58 -2.11 -9.68 -1.17
N TRP A 59 -2.96 -9.67 -0.16
CA TRP A 59 -3.55 -10.90 0.36
C TRP A 59 -4.70 -11.34 -0.54
N ALA A 60 -4.50 -12.45 -1.25
CA ALA A 60 -5.58 -13.08 -2.00
C ALA A 60 -6.72 -13.52 -1.05
N PRO A 61 -7.99 -13.56 -1.51
CA PRO A 61 -9.16 -13.88 -0.68
C PRO A 61 -9.09 -15.21 0.08
N TYR A 62 -8.24 -16.13 -0.38
CA TYR A 62 -8.02 -17.46 0.21
C TYR A 62 -6.71 -17.57 1.00
N GLY A 63 -6.08 -16.44 1.32
CA GLY A 63 -4.88 -16.37 2.14
C GLY A 63 -3.56 -16.52 1.39
N GLY A 64 -3.53 -16.57 0.05
CA GLY A 64 -2.29 -16.48 -0.73
C GLY A 64 -1.70 -15.06 -0.75
N LEU A 65 -0.44 -14.92 -1.14
CA LEU A 65 0.18 -13.62 -1.45
C LEU A 65 0.24 -13.48 -2.97
N ASP A 66 -0.46 -12.49 -3.50
CA ASP A 66 -0.46 -12.18 -4.92
C ASP A 66 0.45 -10.97 -5.18
N ALA A 67 1.33 -11.07 -6.18
CA ALA A 67 2.21 -9.95 -6.55
C ALA A 67 1.53 -9.16 -7.68
N HIS A 68 1.08 -7.95 -7.38
CA HIS A 68 0.41 -7.08 -8.37
C HIS A 68 1.40 -6.35 -9.27
N ALA A 69 2.53 -5.92 -8.72
CA ALA A 69 3.57 -5.23 -9.47
C ALA A 69 4.96 -5.59 -8.95
N PHE A 70 5.90 -5.72 -9.87
CA PHE A 70 7.33 -5.79 -9.58
C PHE A 70 7.95 -4.47 -10.00
N LEU A 71 8.71 -3.82 -9.12
CA LEU A 71 9.29 -2.51 -9.38
C LEU A 71 10.82 -2.59 -9.33
N ASP A 72 11.49 -1.85 -10.21
CA ASP A 72 12.95 -1.66 -10.15
C ASP A 72 13.34 -0.72 -9.00
N SER A 73 14.65 -0.46 -8.85
CA SER A 73 15.17 0.50 -7.87
C SER A 73 14.68 1.93 -8.08
N ARG A 74 14.03 2.22 -9.21
CA ARG A 74 13.41 3.50 -9.58
C ARG A 74 11.92 3.57 -9.27
N GLY A 75 11.33 2.47 -8.81
CA GLY A 75 9.88 2.36 -8.63
C GLY A 75 9.12 2.16 -9.95
N ASN A 76 9.83 1.88 -11.04
CA ASN A 76 9.23 1.60 -12.34
C ASN A 76 8.78 0.16 -12.40
N GLU A 77 7.56 -0.06 -12.89
CA GLU A 77 7.06 -1.40 -13.09
C GLU A 77 7.89 -2.16 -14.13
N ILE A 78 8.33 -3.36 -13.75
CA ILE A 78 9.03 -4.30 -14.61
C ILE A 78 8.11 -5.49 -14.82
N GLU A 79 7.88 -5.83 -16.08
CA GLU A 79 7.21 -7.08 -16.39
C GLU A 79 8.16 -8.24 -16.08
N VAL A 80 7.73 -9.13 -15.19
CA VAL A 80 8.45 -10.38 -14.90
C VAL A 80 7.55 -11.56 -15.26
N PRO A 81 7.62 -12.05 -16.51
CA PRO A 81 6.67 -13.02 -17.04
C PRO A 81 6.56 -14.27 -16.17
N GLY A 82 5.33 -14.60 -15.77
CA GLY A 82 5.00 -15.81 -15.02
C GLY A 82 5.36 -15.78 -13.53
N LEU A 83 6.17 -14.82 -13.06
CA LEU A 83 6.60 -14.80 -11.66
C LEU A 83 5.45 -14.50 -10.69
N ALA A 84 4.54 -13.58 -11.02
CA ALA A 84 3.36 -13.30 -10.19
C ALA A 84 2.49 -14.54 -10.00
N GLY A 85 2.19 -15.26 -11.09
CA GLY A 85 1.41 -16.50 -11.04
C GLY A 85 2.10 -17.62 -10.27
N ASP A 86 3.42 -17.78 -10.45
CA ASP A 86 4.22 -18.75 -9.71
C ASP A 86 4.22 -18.43 -8.20
N LEU A 87 4.37 -17.16 -7.82
CA LEU A 87 4.34 -16.73 -6.41
C LEU A 87 2.95 -16.89 -5.79
N ALA A 88 1.89 -16.53 -6.50
CA ALA A 88 0.52 -16.70 -6.03
C ALA A 88 0.19 -18.18 -5.81
N GLN A 89 0.54 -19.06 -6.76
CA GLN A 89 0.36 -20.50 -6.64
C GLN A 89 1.18 -21.05 -5.47
N TRP A 90 2.46 -20.70 -5.41
CA TRP A 90 3.36 -21.22 -4.38
C TRP A 90 2.96 -20.77 -2.98
N THR A 91 2.65 -19.49 -2.78
CA THR A 91 2.23 -18.97 -1.46
C THR A 91 0.88 -19.52 -1.02
N THR A 92 0.02 -19.93 -1.96
CA THR A 92 -1.19 -20.71 -1.69
C THR A 92 -0.83 -22.13 -1.22
N ASP A 93 0.10 -22.79 -1.90
CA ASP A 93 0.55 -24.16 -1.55
C ASP A 93 1.27 -24.22 -0.19
N LEU A 94 1.99 -23.15 0.19
CA LEU A 94 2.65 -23.02 1.50
C LEU A 94 1.67 -23.00 2.69
N ARG A 95 0.36 -22.88 2.46
CA ARG A 95 -0.65 -22.67 3.53
C ARG A 95 -1.56 -23.86 3.83
N SER A 96 -1.27 -25.03 3.24
CA SER A 96 -1.88 -26.34 3.48
C SER A 96 -3.36 -26.50 3.04
N PRO A 97 -3.73 -27.61 2.38
CA PRO A 97 -5.06 -27.82 1.77
C PRO A 97 -6.20 -28.16 2.75
N ASP A 98 -5.93 -28.43 4.03
CA ASP A 98 -6.89 -29.07 4.95
C ASP A 98 -7.53 -28.15 6.01
N MET A 99 -7.33 -26.82 5.97
CA MET A 99 -7.75 -25.92 7.07
C MET A 99 -8.67 -24.77 6.63
N ALA A 100 -9.61 -24.43 7.53
CA ALA A 100 -10.64 -23.40 7.38
C ALA A 100 -10.07 -22.01 7.08
N ALA A 101 -10.91 -21.17 6.45
CA ALA A 101 -10.61 -19.78 6.08
C ALA A 101 -9.91 -19.03 7.23
N MET A 102 -8.69 -18.56 6.96
CA MET A 102 -7.88 -17.85 7.95
C MET A 102 -8.40 -16.43 8.22
N ILE A 103 -8.05 -15.94 9.42
CA ILE A 103 -8.19 -14.55 9.81
C ILE A 103 -7.05 -13.75 9.15
N PRO A 104 -7.34 -12.72 8.33
CA PRO A 104 -6.31 -11.90 7.71
C PRO A 104 -5.45 -11.22 8.79
N ILE A 105 -4.13 -11.41 8.72
CA ILE A 105 -3.17 -10.82 9.68
C ILE A 105 -3.06 -9.31 9.45
N SER A 106 -3.31 -8.86 8.22
CA SER A 106 -3.50 -7.45 7.90
C SER A 106 -4.91 -7.25 7.34
N PRO A 107 -5.79 -6.49 8.02
CA PRO A 107 -7.05 -6.04 7.44
C PRO A 107 -6.86 -4.92 6.39
N ARG A 108 -5.62 -4.63 5.98
CA ARG A 108 -5.25 -3.51 5.13
C ARG A 108 -4.54 -4.03 3.89
N GLY A 109 -5.31 -4.10 2.79
CA GLY A 109 -4.91 -4.06 1.37
C GLY A 109 -3.53 -4.58 0.94
N PRO A 110 -3.10 -4.16 -0.25
CA PRO A 110 -1.75 -4.41 -0.71
C PRO A 110 -0.71 -3.68 0.16
N PHE A 111 0.52 -4.15 0.11
CA PHE A 111 1.65 -3.60 0.84
C PHE A 111 2.93 -3.74 0.01
N LEU A 112 3.79 -2.73 0.09
CA LEU A 112 5.06 -2.73 -0.61
C LEU A 112 6.11 -3.50 0.22
N LEU A 113 6.72 -4.52 -0.38
CA LEU A 113 7.88 -5.21 0.15
C LEU A 113 9.13 -4.68 -0.52
N ASP A 114 9.98 -4.02 0.27
CA ASP A 114 11.37 -3.70 -0.11
C ASP A 114 12.23 -4.95 0.05
N LEU A 115 12.85 -5.41 -1.04
CA LEU A 115 13.65 -6.63 -1.08
C LEU A 115 15.06 -6.43 -0.51
N GLU A 116 15.52 -5.19 -0.38
CA GLU A 116 16.85 -4.83 0.13
C GLU A 116 16.82 -4.35 1.60
N ALA A 117 15.63 -4.06 2.13
CA ALA A 117 15.45 -3.71 3.53
C ALA A 117 15.98 -4.82 4.46
N PRO A 118 16.72 -4.48 5.54
CA PRO A 118 17.17 -5.46 6.52
C PRO A 118 15.97 -6.19 7.12
N GLN A 119 15.86 -7.49 6.85
CA GLN A 119 14.82 -8.33 7.44
C GLN A 119 14.88 -8.19 8.98
N PRO A 120 13.76 -7.87 9.66
CA PRO A 120 13.74 -7.81 11.11
C PRO A 120 14.11 -9.18 11.66
N VAL A 121 15.30 -9.30 12.26
CA VAL A 121 15.68 -10.51 12.98
C VAL A 121 14.70 -10.67 14.14
N PRO A 122 13.96 -11.78 14.26
CA PRO A 122 13.02 -11.96 15.35
C PRO A 122 13.79 -11.91 16.67
N ALA A 123 13.46 -10.93 17.51
CA ALA A 123 14.00 -10.84 18.85
C ALA A 123 13.58 -12.09 19.65
N PRO A 124 14.49 -12.71 20.42
CA PRO A 124 14.14 -13.84 21.27
C PRO A 124 13.05 -13.41 22.25
N ALA A 125 11.98 -14.22 22.33
CA ALA A 125 10.79 -13.97 23.13
C ALA A 125 11.13 -13.66 24.60
N GLY A 126 11.21 -12.36 24.92
CA GLY A 126 11.39 -11.81 26.25
C GLY A 126 10.11 -11.15 26.72
N HIS A 127 9.71 -11.45 27.94
CA HIS A 127 8.38 -11.30 28.50
C HIS A 127 7.79 -9.88 28.42
N SER A 128 6.56 -9.78 27.93
CA SER A 128 5.71 -8.59 28.00
C SER A 128 5.32 -8.31 29.46
N SER A 129 5.61 -7.11 29.95
CA SER A 129 4.95 -6.52 31.13
C SER A 129 3.90 -5.50 30.67
N PRO A 130 2.75 -5.40 31.36
CA PRO A 130 1.64 -4.55 30.95
C PRO A 130 1.83 -3.11 31.43
N VAL A 131 1.50 -2.14 30.59
CA VAL A 131 1.36 -0.71 30.98
C VAL A 131 -0.13 -0.35 31.00
N PRO A 132 -0.64 0.31 32.05
CA PRO A 132 -2.06 0.54 32.26
C PRO A 132 -2.61 1.68 31.39
N ALA A 133 -3.92 1.60 31.14
CA ALA A 133 -4.73 2.62 30.51
C ALA A 133 -4.83 3.88 31.38
N ASP A 134 -4.57 5.06 30.81
CA ASP A 134 -5.51 6.18 30.86
C ASP A 134 -5.09 7.38 30.00
N SER A 135 -6.11 8.18 29.67
CA SER A 135 -6.07 9.57 29.17
C SER A 135 -5.95 9.82 27.67
N ILE A 136 -7.14 9.92 27.07
CA ILE A 136 -7.45 10.63 25.84
C ILE A 136 -7.12 12.11 26.05
N ALA A 137 -6.09 12.61 25.34
CA ALA A 137 -5.90 14.02 25.08
C ALA A 137 -5.86 14.22 23.56
N VAL A 138 -6.88 14.91 23.05
CA VAL A 138 -6.91 15.40 21.67
C VAL A 138 -5.83 16.47 21.56
N ALA A 139 -4.67 16.08 21.06
CA ALA A 139 -3.63 16.99 20.61
C ALA A 139 -3.73 17.09 19.09
N GLU A 140 -4.21 18.25 18.62
CA GLU A 140 -3.99 18.71 17.25
C GLU A 140 -2.48 18.72 17.01
N SER A 141 -1.96 17.63 16.43
CA SER A 141 -0.55 17.48 16.11
C SER A 141 -0.28 18.20 14.81
N GLU A 142 0.51 19.27 14.90
CA GLU A 142 1.36 19.79 13.82
C GLU A 142 2.17 18.61 13.26
N SER A 143 1.65 17.96 12.22
CA SER A 143 2.22 16.70 11.75
C SER A 143 3.46 16.97 10.90
N THR A 144 4.62 16.79 11.53
CA THR A 144 5.88 16.39 10.91
C THR A 144 5.64 15.42 9.75
N GLY A 145 6.23 15.72 8.59
CA GLY A 145 6.02 15.12 7.25
C GLY A 145 6.25 13.61 7.13
N THR A 146 5.42 12.83 7.81
CA THR A 146 5.42 11.36 7.77
C THR A 146 4.16 10.91 7.07
N VAL A 147 4.30 10.48 5.81
CA VAL A 147 3.19 9.92 5.03
C VAL A 147 3.26 8.40 5.20
N ARG A 148 2.39 7.84 6.06
CA ARG A 148 2.23 6.39 6.29
C ARG A 148 3.54 5.60 6.47
N GLY A 149 4.51 6.15 7.20
CA GLY A 149 5.76 5.46 7.55
C GLY A 149 6.93 5.73 6.61
N ALA A 150 6.71 6.40 5.47
CA ALA A 150 7.79 6.98 4.67
C ALA A 150 8.08 8.41 5.10
N HIS A 151 9.36 8.71 5.26
CA HIS A 151 9.83 10.05 5.53
C HIS A 151 9.79 10.84 4.22
N CYS A 152 8.96 11.90 4.16
CA CYS A 152 9.02 12.83 3.05
C CYS A 152 10.34 13.63 3.16
N PRO A 153 11.21 13.59 2.13
CA PRO A 153 12.49 14.31 2.19
C PRO A 153 12.31 15.82 2.01
N VAL A 154 11.14 16.27 1.55
CA VAL A 154 10.75 17.69 1.47
C VAL A 154 10.01 18.10 2.73
N GLN A 155 10.50 19.15 3.41
CA GLN A 155 9.92 19.69 4.64
C GLN A 155 9.48 21.16 4.46
N LEU A 156 8.62 21.61 5.36
CA LEU A 156 8.21 23.02 5.41
C LEU A 156 9.42 23.89 5.74
N GLY A 157 9.60 24.95 4.96
CA GLY A 157 10.73 25.87 5.08
C GLY A 157 11.99 25.46 4.30
N ASP A 158 11.99 24.28 3.66
CA ASP A 158 13.10 23.88 2.81
C ASP A 158 13.24 24.81 1.60
N GLU A 159 14.47 25.18 1.28
CA GLU A 159 14.80 25.87 0.03
C GLU A 159 15.00 24.84 -1.08
N VAL A 160 14.14 24.90 -2.08
CA VAL A 160 14.06 23.96 -3.19
C VAL A 160 14.21 24.69 -4.52
N ILE A 161 14.56 23.93 -5.55
CA ILE A 161 14.55 24.36 -6.95
C ILE A 161 13.62 23.45 -7.73
N ASP A 162 12.97 24.02 -8.73
CA ASP A 162 12.19 23.28 -9.72
C ASP A 162 13.14 22.62 -10.72
N VAL A 163 12.94 21.33 -11.05
CA VAL A 163 13.73 20.59 -12.04
C VAL A 163 13.73 21.29 -13.40
N ASP A 164 12.59 21.86 -13.80
CA ASP A 164 12.43 22.54 -15.09
C ASP A 164 12.90 24.00 -15.08
N ALA A 165 13.10 24.57 -13.88
CA ALA A 165 13.56 25.95 -13.70
C ALA A 165 14.56 26.05 -12.54
N PRO A 166 15.79 25.50 -12.68
CA PRO A 166 16.77 25.42 -11.60
C PRO A 166 17.32 26.78 -11.15
N ASP A 167 17.11 27.82 -11.96
CA ASP A 167 17.41 29.22 -11.67
C ASP A 167 16.43 29.85 -10.66
N LEU A 168 15.30 29.19 -10.37
CA LEU A 168 14.28 29.66 -9.45
C LEU A 168 14.36 28.92 -8.12
N ARG A 169 14.97 29.58 -7.14
CA ARG A 169 14.87 29.17 -5.73
C ARG A 169 13.49 29.51 -5.19
N ALA A 170 12.90 28.55 -4.50
CA ALA A 170 11.62 28.67 -3.85
C ALA A 170 11.69 28.07 -2.45
N VAL A 171 10.82 28.54 -1.55
CA VAL A 171 10.71 28.00 -0.19
C VAL A 171 9.40 27.25 -0.06
N VAL A 172 9.45 26.04 0.47
CA VAL A 172 8.25 25.22 0.69
C VAL A 172 7.43 25.84 1.82
N THR A 173 6.22 26.32 1.51
CA THR A 173 5.33 26.98 2.49
C THR A 173 4.25 26.07 3.00
N THR A 174 3.80 25.10 2.22
CA THR A 174 2.72 24.18 2.60
C THR A 174 2.89 22.83 1.92
N LEU A 175 2.62 21.75 2.66
CA LEU A 175 2.53 20.39 2.12
C LEU A 175 1.06 19.98 2.11
N ARG A 176 0.49 19.71 0.93
CA ARG A 176 -0.91 19.33 0.80
C ARG A 176 -1.03 17.82 0.65
N CYS A 177 -1.64 17.20 1.65
CA CYS A 177 -1.97 15.79 1.61
C CYS A 177 -3.45 15.58 1.22
N ARG A 178 -3.72 14.70 0.26
CA ARG A 178 -5.07 14.26 -0.11
C ARG A 178 -5.15 12.74 0.00
N HIS A 179 -6.20 12.20 0.63
CA HIS A 179 -6.37 10.75 0.86
C HIS A 179 -5.17 10.06 1.55
N GLY A 180 -4.40 10.82 2.34
CA GLY A 180 -3.18 10.33 2.99
C GLY A 180 -1.97 10.20 2.05
N ILE A 181 -2.00 10.84 0.89
CA ILE A 181 -0.92 10.93 -0.11
C ILE A 181 -0.44 12.38 -0.14
N LEU A 182 0.88 12.63 -0.17
CA LEU A 182 1.38 13.98 -0.45
C LEU A 182 1.14 14.27 -1.92
N HIS A 183 0.16 15.14 -2.19
CA HIS A 183 -0.30 15.43 -3.53
C HIS A 183 0.51 16.58 -4.14
N GLU A 184 0.69 17.68 -3.42
CA GLU A 184 1.30 18.90 -3.95
C GLU A 184 2.02 19.64 -2.83
N CYS A 185 3.12 20.29 -3.18
CA CYS A 185 3.85 21.22 -2.35
C CYS A 185 3.55 22.65 -2.84
N GLU A 186 3.14 23.53 -1.93
CA GLU A 186 3.13 24.96 -2.22
C GLU A 186 4.54 25.50 -2.00
N VAL A 187 5.07 26.15 -3.02
CA VAL A 187 6.37 26.81 -2.97
C VAL A 187 6.21 28.29 -3.25
N GLU A 188 6.89 29.13 -2.47
CA GLU A 188 6.92 30.57 -2.64
C GLU A 188 8.23 30.98 -3.31
N CYS A 189 8.13 31.55 -4.50
CA CYS A 189 9.26 32.06 -5.27
C CYS A 189 9.17 33.58 -5.42
N ALA A 190 10.28 34.29 -5.23
CA ALA A 190 10.35 35.76 -5.35
C ALA A 190 9.88 36.29 -6.71
N ARG A 191 9.98 35.49 -7.78
CA ARG A 191 9.64 35.90 -9.15
C ARG A 191 8.24 35.47 -9.60
N ARG A 192 7.75 34.33 -9.12
CA ARG A 192 6.48 33.72 -9.57
C ARG A 192 5.36 33.81 -8.52
N GLY A 193 5.67 34.25 -7.31
CA GLY A 193 4.73 34.17 -6.18
C GLY A 193 4.59 32.72 -5.73
N ARG A 194 3.38 32.36 -5.26
CA ARG A 194 3.08 31.00 -4.78
C ARG A 194 2.62 30.11 -5.91
N VAL A 195 3.21 28.91 -5.99
CA VAL A 195 2.92 27.91 -7.02
C VAL A 195 2.77 26.55 -6.35
N TRP A 196 1.87 25.72 -6.88
CA TRP A 196 1.75 24.32 -6.49
C TRP A 196 2.52 23.45 -7.46
N VAL A 197 3.39 22.59 -6.92
CA VAL A 197 4.30 21.70 -7.67
C VAL A 197 4.33 20.33 -7.01
N LEU A 198 4.67 19.32 -7.79
CA LEU A 198 4.72 17.95 -7.28
C LEU A 198 6.01 17.72 -6.48
N PRO A 199 6.00 16.85 -5.47
CA PRO A 199 7.19 16.61 -4.64
C PRO A 199 8.42 16.12 -5.43
N TRP A 200 8.21 15.34 -6.49
CA TRP A 200 9.27 14.81 -7.35
C TRP A 200 9.79 15.79 -8.40
N GLU A 201 9.14 16.95 -8.58
CA GLU A 201 9.63 18.06 -9.41
C GLU A 201 10.54 19.01 -8.63
N LEU A 202 10.70 18.77 -7.33
CA LEU A 202 11.51 19.60 -6.44
C LEU A 202 12.84 18.93 -6.16
N LEU A 203 13.92 19.70 -6.22
CA LEU A 203 15.25 19.30 -5.73
C LEU A 203 15.68 20.24 -4.60
N PRO A 204 16.50 19.79 -3.64
CA PRO A 204 17.13 20.69 -2.68
C PRO A 204 17.97 21.74 -3.40
N ALA A 205 17.90 23.01 -2.96
CA ALA A 205 18.61 24.10 -3.62
C ALA A 205 20.15 23.97 -3.57
N ASP A 206 20.67 23.18 -2.63
CA ASP A 206 22.10 22.88 -2.49
C ASP A 206 22.52 21.61 -3.25
N GLY A 207 21.60 21.00 -4.00
CA GLY A 207 21.81 19.78 -4.78
C GLY A 207 21.26 18.54 -4.09
N ALA A 208 20.72 17.61 -4.90
CA ALA A 208 20.20 16.35 -4.42
C ALA A 208 21.32 15.31 -4.23
N SER A 209 21.38 14.71 -3.04
CA SER A 209 22.25 13.57 -2.76
C SER A 209 21.64 12.26 -3.28
N GLU A 210 22.44 11.19 -3.44
CA GLU A 210 21.90 9.86 -3.77
C GLU A 210 20.86 9.38 -2.75
N ARG A 211 21.10 9.66 -1.46
CA ARG A 211 20.16 9.36 -0.38
C ARG A 211 18.83 10.10 -0.54
N TRP A 212 18.86 11.35 -1.00
CA TRP A 212 17.64 12.10 -1.28
C TRP A 212 16.85 11.46 -2.42
N HIS A 213 17.52 11.08 -3.52
CA HIS A 213 16.88 10.41 -4.64
C HIS A 213 16.29 9.06 -4.23
N GLU A 214 17.01 8.27 -3.43
CA GLU A 214 16.53 7.01 -2.86
C GLU A 214 15.28 7.23 -2.01
N GLN A 215 15.30 8.20 -1.10
CA GLN A 215 14.13 8.55 -0.29
C GLN A 215 12.94 9.00 -1.14
N MET A 216 13.19 9.75 -2.21
CA MET A 216 12.12 10.17 -3.10
C MET A 216 11.50 9.02 -3.89
N ARG A 217 12.33 8.12 -4.41
CA ARG A 217 11.86 6.92 -5.10
C ARG A 217 11.03 6.04 -4.20
N THR A 218 11.48 5.83 -2.95
CA THR A 218 10.71 5.07 -1.95
C THR A 218 9.38 5.74 -1.63
N LEU A 219 9.36 7.07 -1.46
CA LEU A 219 8.10 7.79 -1.21
C LEU A 219 7.14 7.65 -2.40
N TYR A 220 7.64 7.85 -3.62
CA TYR A 220 6.85 7.73 -4.86
C TYR A 220 6.27 6.31 -5.01
N ALA A 221 7.09 5.28 -4.85
CA ALA A 221 6.64 3.88 -4.93
C ALA A 221 5.56 3.57 -3.88
N LEU A 222 5.72 4.04 -2.64
CA LEU A 222 4.73 3.85 -1.58
C LEU A 222 3.43 4.62 -1.83
N GLN A 223 3.51 5.82 -2.41
CA GLN A 223 2.32 6.59 -2.78
C GLN A 223 1.56 5.96 -3.93
N ARG A 224 2.27 5.47 -4.95
CA ARG A 224 1.70 4.72 -6.07
C ARG A 224 0.95 3.48 -5.57
N ALA A 225 1.63 2.64 -4.77
CA ALA A 225 1.02 1.45 -4.18
C ALA A 225 -0.23 1.80 -3.37
N HIS A 226 -0.13 2.75 -2.43
CA HIS A 226 -1.28 3.16 -1.61
C HIS A 226 -2.44 3.76 -2.43
N THR A 227 -2.16 4.47 -3.54
CA THR A 227 -3.20 4.99 -4.43
C THR A 227 -3.88 3.87 -5.21
N SER A 228 -3.10 2.92 -5.73
CA SER A 228 -3.58 1.67 -6.35
C SER A 228 -4.51 0.92 -5.40
N ASP A 229 -4.11 0.78 -4.13
CA ASP A 229 -4.90 0.14 -3.08
C ASP A 229 -6.25 0.80 -2.89
N LEU A 230 -6.25 2.14 -2.79
CA LEU A 230 -7.46 2.92 -2.58
C LEU A 230 -8.40 2.80 -3.78
N VAL A 231 -7.88 2.90 -5.01
CA VAL A 231 -8.67 2.71 -6.24
C VAL A 231 -9.35 1.34 -6.20
N ARG A 232 -8.60 0.29 -5.88
CA ARG A 232 -9.12 -1.07 -5.87
C ARG A 232 -10.14 -1.31 -4.76
N GLN A 233 -9.84 -0.87 -3.53
CA GLN A 233 -10.74 -0.99 -2.39
C GLN A 233 -12.05 -0.22 -2.63
N ASP A 234 -11.95 1.04 -3.08
CA ASP A 234 -13.12 1.86 -3.35
C ASP A 234 -13.92 1.29 -4.54
N SER A 235 -13.27 0.71 -5.56
CA SER A 235 -13.93 0.02 -6.67
C SER A 235 -14.72 -1.21 -6.23
N HIS A 236 -14.12 -2.11 -5.42
CA HIS A 236 -14.83 -3.28 -4.87
C HIS A 236 -15.98 -2.87 -3.96
N ALA A 237 -15.73 -1.94 -3.03
CA ALA A 237 -16.78 -1.45 -2.13
C ALA A 237 -17.94 -0.79 -2.90
N LEU A 238 -17.63 -0.07 -3.98
CA LEU A 238 -18.63 0.53 -4.86
C LEU A 238 -19.42 -0.52 -5.64
N ALA A 239 -18.75 -1.56 -6.16
CA ALA A 239 -19.40 -2.68 -6.82
C ALA A 239 -20.40 -3.40 -5.90
N ASP A 240 -20.00 -3.68 -4.65
CA ASP A 240 -20.87 -4.30 -3.64
C ASP A 240 -22.09 -3.42 -3.33
N ARG A 241 -21.89 -2.10 -3.16
CA ARG A 241 -22.98 -1.14 -2.95
C ARG A 241 -23.94 -1.08 -4.14
N ALA A 242 -23.39 -1.07 -5.37
CA ALA A 242 -24.19 -1.07 -6.59
C ALA A 242 -25.02 -2.37 -6.73
N GLU A 243 -24.47 -3.52 -6.36
CA GLU A 243 -25.20 -4.80 -6.34
C GLU A 243 -26.36 -4.76 -5.33
N VAL A 244 -26.12 -4.24 -4.13
CA VAL A 244 -27.16 -4.07 -3.10
C VAL A 244 -28.27 -3.14 -3.58
N LEU A 245 -27.93 -1.99 -4.19
CA LEU A 245 -28.92 -1.07 -4.74
C LEU A 245 -29.72 -1.73 -5.87
N SER A 246 -29.05 -2.44 -6.78
CA SER A 246 -29.69 -3.18 -7.88
C SER A 246 -30.73 -4.17 -7.37
N ARG A 247 -30.38 -4.98 -6.35
CA ARG A 247 -31.34 -5.91 -5.70
C ARG A 247 -32.51 -5.18 -5.07
N THR A 248 -32.27 -4.05 -4.42
CA THR A 248 -33.31 -3.24 -3.77
C THR A 248 -34.29 -2.69 -4.80
N LEU A 249 -33.79 -2.12 -5.90
CA LEU A 249 -34.61 -1.61 -7.00
C LEU A 249 -35.41 -2.73 -7.68
N ALA A 250 -34.81 -3.91 -7.86
CA ALA A 250 -35.51 -5.08 -8.40
C ALA A 250 -36.66 -5.52 -7.49
N ALA A 251 -36.46 -5.56 -6.17
CA ALA A 251 -37.52 -5.87 -5.20
C ALA A 251 -38.66 -4.83 -5.25
N MET A 252 -38.32 -3.53 -5.29
CA MET A 252 -39.32 -2.46 -5.44
C MET A 252 -40.15 -2.62 -6.73
N ALA A 253 -39.50 -2.98 -7.85
CA ALA A 253 -40.19 -3.21 -9.12
C ALA A 253 -41.18 -4.38 -9.04
N VAL A 254 -40.87 -5.45 -8.29
CA VAL A 254 -41.79 -6.56 -8.03
C VAL A 254 -43.01 -6.09 -7.22
N THR A 255 -42.80 -5.34 -6.14
CA THR A 255 -43.89 -4.78 -5.31
C THR A 255 -44.83 -3.89 -6.11
N LEU A 256 -44.27 -3.02 -6.96
CA LEU A 256 -45.05 -2.15 -7.85
C LEU A 256 -45.86 -2.95 -8.89
N ARG A 257 -45.31 -4.04 -9.45
CA ARG A 257 -46.06 -4.92 -10.37
C ARG A 257 -47.25 -5.60 -9.68
N LEU A 258 -47.14 -5.87 -8.37
CA LEU A 258 -48.24 -6.36 -7.54
C LEU A 258 -49.23 -5.25 -7.14
N ARG A 259 -49.07 -4.03 -7.66
CA ARG A 259 -49.88 -2.84 -7.37
C ARG A 259 -49.88 -2.44 -5.89
N GLN A 260 -48.80 -2.77 -5.19
CA GLN A 260 -48.54 -2.35 -3.83
C GLN A 260 -47.56 -1.18 -3.85
N LEU A 261 -47.72 -0.26 -2.90
CA LEU A 261 -46.72 0.80 -2.70
C LEU A 261 -45.53 0.20 -1.93
N PRO A 262 -44.29 0.43 -2.38
CA PRO A 262 -43.11 0.11 -1.57
C PRO A 262 -43.18 0.87 -0.25
N ASP A 263 -42.77 0.23 0.84
CA ASP A 263 -42.62 0.89 2.13
C ASP A 263 -41.57 2.02 2.07
N SER A 264 -41.40 2.76 3.17
CA SER A 264 -40.47 3.89 3.31
C SER A 264 -38.98 3.58 3.01
N ASP A 265 -38.63 2.32 2.71
CA ASP A 265 -37.34 1.91 2.15
C ASP A 265 -37.02 2.57 0.78
N SER A 266 -38.01 3.13 0.09
CA SER A 266 -37.78 3.97 -1.11
C SER A 266 -36.89 5.19 -0.85
N VAL A 267 -36.95 5.79 0.35
CA VAL A 267 -36.07 6.89 0.77
C VAL A 267 -34.63 6.40 0.97
N ARG A 268 -34.44 5.15 1.42
CA ARG A 268 -33.09 4.55 1.57
C ARG A 268 -32.44 4.27 0.21
N ALA A 269 -33.23 3.91 -0.81
CA ALA A 269 -32.71 3.70 -2.16
C ALA A 269 -32.19 5.02 -2.80
N GLU A 270 -32.85 6.15 -2.53
CA GLU A 270 -32.39 7.48 -2.99
C GLU A 270 -31.05 7.86 -2.33
N PHE A 271 -30.92 7.70 -1.01
CA PHE A 271 -29.65 7.94 -0.32
C PHE A 271 -28.54 7.01 -0.82
N ALA A 272 -28.84 5.72 -1.01
CA ALA A 272 -27.87 4.77 -1.56
C ALA A 272 -27.42 5.13 -2.98
N ALA A 273 -28.31 5.66 -3.83
CA ALA A 273 -27.93 6.13 -5.16
C ALA A 273 -27.00 7.34 -5.10
N ARG A 274 -27.24 8.27 -4.17
CA ARG A 274 -26.37 9.44 -3.96
C ARG A 274 -25.01 9.05 -3.40
N ASP A 275 -24.96 8.11 -2.46
CA ASP A 275 -23.70 7.59 -1.90
C ASP A 275 -22.84 6.90 -2.98
N ILE A 276 -23.49 6.24 -3.96
CA ILE A 276 -22.80 5.64 -5.12
C ILE A 276 -22.22 6.73 -6.02
N ASP A 277 -22.97 7.82 -6.27
CA ASP A 277 -22.49 8.95 -7.08
C ASP A 277 -21.27 9.64 -6.45
N GLU A 278 -21.31 9.91 -5.14
CA GLU A 278 -20.17 10.47 -4.41
C GLU A 278 -18.96 9.53 -4.41
N ALA A 279 -19.20 8.22 -4.25
CA ALA A 279 -18.14 7.23 -4.33
C ALA A 279 -17.54 7.10 -5.74
N LEU A 280 -18.34 7.24 -6.80
CA LEU A 280 -17.87 7.29 -8.19
C LEU A 280 -16.97 8.51 -8.42
N GLN A 281 -17.39 9.69 -7.93
CA GLN A 281 -16.59 10.91 -8.02
C GLN A 281 -15.23 10.73 -7.33
N ARG A 282 -15.23 10.19 -6.11
CA ARG A 282 -13.99 9.89 -5.38
C ARG A 282 -13.11 8.88 -6.11
N LEU A 283 -13.70 7.81 -6.66
CA LEU A 283 -12.95 6.81 -7.43
C LEU A 283 -12.33 7.43 -8.70
N SER A 284 -13.06 8.33 -9.38
CA SER A 284 -12.55 9.08 -10.53
C SER A 284 -11.38 9.99 -10.16
N GLU A 285 -11.43 10.64 -8.99
CA GLU A 285 -10.33 11.45 -8.48
C GLU A 285 -9.10 10.59 -8.20
N LEU A 286 -9.27 9.45 -7.53
CA LEU A 286 -8.17 8.50 -7.26
C LEU A 286 -7.56 7.94 -8.56
N HIS A 287 -8.37 7.62 -9.57
CA HIS A 287 -7.85 7.22 -10.88
C HIS A 287 -7.04 8.32 -11.56
N THR A 288 -7.46 9.58 -11.41
CA THR A 288 -6.72 10.73 -11.95
C THR A 288 -5.39 10.91 -11.23
N GLU A 289 -5.36 10.74 -9.90
CA GLU A 289 -4.10 10.78 -9.13
C GLU A 289 -3.15 9.64 -9.56
N LEU A 290 -3.66 8.42 -9.70
CA LEU A 290 -2.86 7.28 -10.12
C LEU A 290 -2.28 7.48 -11.53
N ALA A 291 -3.11 7.98 -12.46
CA ALA A 291 -2.65 8.29 -13.82
C ALA A 291 -1.57 9.38 -13.83
N ARG A 292 -1.69 10.40 -12.98
CA ARG A 292 -0.62 11.39 -12.81
C ARG A 292 0.66 10.78 -12.28
N LEU A 293 0.58 9.89 -11.29
CA LEU A 293 1.74 9.16 -10.81
C LEU A 293 2.36 8.35 -11.96
N ASP A 294 1.58 7.61 -12.73
CA ASP A 294 2.03 6.83 -13.90
C ASP A 294 2.78 7.66 -14.96
N GLU A 295 2.37 8.90 -15.19
CA GLU A 295 3.02 9.81 -16.15
C GLU A 295 4.42 10.25 -15.72
N PHE A 296 4.70 10.32 -14.41
CA PHE A 296 5.97 10.80 -13.84
C PHE A 296 7.03 9.72 -13.63
N ARG A 297 7.04 8.71 -14.51
CA ARG A 297 8.03 7.63 -14.50
C ARG A 297 9.46 8.23 -14.45
N LEU A 298 10.13 8.10 -13.30
CA LEU A 298 11.46 8.67 -13.05
C LEU A 298 12.49 7.98 -13.96
N ASP A 299 12.86 8.65 -15.05
CA ASP A 299 13.90 8.25 -16.01
C ASP A 299 15.34 8.33 -15.45
#